data_AF-X6LI76-F1
#
_entry.id   AF-X6LI76-F1
#
_cell.length_a   1.000
_cell.length_b   1.000
_cell.length_c   1.000
_cell.angle_alpha   90.00
_cell.angle_beta   90.00
_cell.angle_gamma   90.00
#
_symmetry.space_group_name_H-M   'P 1'
#
loop_
_entity.id
_entity.type
_entity.pdbx_description
1 polymer ?
#
loop_
_entity_poly.entity_id
_entity_poly.type
_entity_poly.pdbx_seq_one_letter_code
_entity_poly.pdbx_strand_id
1 'polypeptide(L)'
;MLKITCNRHEYDHEYLSLSCQLWMKLFDLRIDPIIEKMDEMLNKNKKILSRKLKYICLVGGFSQSPYLQYKLKQHYESTYKFVIPKRPLLSVIEGASQLARIPSFITSRIVKYTYGTTCSWPIEYARSYLKISKDHINEHKYIRDIDRKEYVGNCFRVFVQKDEEVKVGQ
;
A
#
# COMPACT_ATOMS: atom_id res chain seq x y z
N MET A 1 -31.47 -13.17 -1.32
CA MET A 1 -31.35 -11.95 -0.47
C MET A 1 -30.93 -12.41 0.93
N LEU A 2 -29.85 -11.89 1.52
CA LEU A 2 -29.34 -12.37 2.82
C LEU A 2 -30.24 -11.87 3.97
N LYS A 3 -30.72 -12.77 4.84
CA LYS A 3 -31.44 -12.41 6.07
C LYS A 3 -30.57 -12.68 7.29
N ILE A 4 -30.43 -11.69 8.17
CA ILE A 4 -29.71 -11.83 9.44
C ILE A 4 -30.74 -12.16 10.52
N THR A 5 -30.57 -13.29 11.19
CA THR A 5 -31.47 -13.77 12.25
C THR A 5 -30.74 -13.83 13.59
N CYS A 6 -31.48 -13.77 14.70
CA CYS A 6 -30.82 -13.64 16.00
C CYS A 6 -30.11 -14.94 16.46
N ASN A 7 -30.68 -16.12 16.21
CA ASN A 7 -30.22 -17.38 16.86
C ASN A 7 -30.22 -18.66 15.99
N ARG A 8 -30.55 -18.62 14.69
CA ARG A 8 -30.58 -19.83 13.84
C ARG A 8 -29.99 -19.54 12.47
N HIS A 9 -28.99 -20.32 12.06
CA HIS A 9 -28.57 -20.35 10.66
C HIS A 9 -29.41 -21.41 9.95
N GLU A 10 -29.95 -21.08 8.80
CA GLU A 10 -30.87 -21.93 8.06
C GLU A 10 -30.63 -21.74 6.57
N TYR A 11 -30.76 -22.83 5.82
CA TYR A 11 -30.69 -22.83 4.37
C TYR A 11 -31.91 -23.57 3.84
N ASP A 12 -32.76 -22.87 3.10
CA ASP A 12 -34.03 -23.40 2.55
C ASP A 12 -33.95 -23.60 1.02
N HIS A 13 -32.74 -23.79 0.49
CA HIS A 13 -32.40 -23.85 -0.94
C HIS A 13 -32.54 -22.54 -1.74
N GLU A 14 -33.27 -21.53 -1.25
CA GLU A 14 -33.37 -20.19 -1.89
C GLU A 14 -32.65 -19.11 -1.08
N TYR A 15 -32.67 -19.23 0.25
CA TYR A 15 -32.16 -18.27 1.20
C TYR A 15 -31.18 -18.93 2.15
N LEU A 16 -30.04 -18.27 2.33
CA LEU A 16 -29.14 -18.52 3.44
C LEU A 16 -29.39 -17.45 4.51
N SER A 17 -29.90 -17.90 5.65
CA SER A 17 -30.03 -17.08 6.85
C SER A 17 -28.82 -17.31 7.75
N LEU A 18 -28.13 -16.24 8.14
CA LEU A 18 -26.98 -16.31 9.02
C LEU A 18 -27.33 -15.72 10.38
N SER A 19 -26.91 -16.39 11.44
CA SER A 19 -27.05 -15.81 12.78
C SER A 19 -26.15 -14.59 12.93
N CYS A 20 -26.56 -13.60 13.74
CA CYS A 20 -25.72 -12.45 14.07
C CYS A 20 -24.32 -12.87 14.57
N GLN A 21 -24.26 -13.92 15.39
CA GLN A 21 -23.00 -14.43 15.93
C GLN A 21 -22.08 -15.00 14.84
N LEU A 22 -22.63 -15.78 13.91
CA LEU A 22 -21.85 -16.33 12.80
C LEU A 22 -21.39 -15.22 11.85
N TRP A 23 -22.26 -14.26 11.56
CA TRP A 23 -21.91 -13.09 10.76
C TRP A 23 -20.76 -12.31 11.38
N MET A 24 -20.83 -11.99 12.68
CA MET A 24 -19.73 -11.31 13.39
C MET A 24 -18.42 -12.10 13.30
N LYS A 25 -18.46 -13.43 13.57
CA LYS A 25 -17.27 -14.29 13.45
C LYS A 25 -16.64 -14.27 12.06
N LEU A 26 -17.45 -14.27 11.00
CA LEU A 26 -16.95 -14.19 9.63
C LEU A 26 -16.25 -12.85 9.36
N PHE A 27 -16.75 -11.76 9.92
CA PHE A 27 -16.12 -10.44 9.79
C PHE A 27 -14.90 -10.28 10.69
N ASP A 28 -14.89 -10.87 11.90
CA ASP A 28 -13.73 -10.86 12.79
C ASP A 28 -12.48 -11.43 12.09
N LEU A 29 -12.63 -12.52 11.31
CA LEU A 29 -11.55 -13.08 10.48
C LEU A 29 -10.91 -12.07 9.51
N ARG A 30 -11.59 -10.97 9.19
CA ARG A 30 -11.10 -9.91 8.30
C ARG A 30 -10.75 -8.63 9.05
N ILE A 31 -11.47 -8.31 10.12
CA ILE A 31 -11.28 -7.08 10.90
C ILE A 31 -10.09 -7.20 11.85
N ASP A 32 -9.92 -8.35 12.51
CA ASP A 32 -8.84 -8.53 13.48
C ASP A 32 -7.45 -8.38 12.82
N PRO A 33 -7.17 -8.95 11.63
CA PRO A 33 -5.92 -8.68 10.91
C PRO A 33 -5.73 -7.20 10.51
N ILE A 34 -6.81 -6.45 10.31
CA ILE A 34 -6.72 -5.00 10.03
C ILE A 34 -6.24 -4.27 11.28
N ILE A 35 -6.80 -4.60 12.45
CA ILE A 35 -6.38 -4.03 13.74
C ILE A 35 -4.93 -4.38 14.03
N GLU A 36 -4.53 -5.65 13.88
CA GLU A 36 -3.14 -6.08 14.06
C GLU A 36 -2.18 -5.29 13.16
N LYS A 37 -2.55 -5.12 11.88
CA LYS A 37 -1.70 -4.38 10.94
C LYS A 37 -1.62 -2.90 11.28
N MET A 38 -2.73 -2.30 11.73
CA MET A 38 -2.76 -0.93 12.21
C MET A 38 -1.85 -0.76 13.43
N ASP A 39 -1.90 -1.67 14.40
CA ASP A 39 -1.04 -1.65 15.58
C ASP A 39 0.44 -1.76 15.21
N GLU A 40 0.80 -2.67 14.30
CA GLU A 40 2.17 -2.79 13.77
C GLU A 40 2.64 -1.46 13.16
N MET A 41 1.81 -0.83 12.31
CA MET A 41 2.16 0.43 11.65
C MET A 41 2.28 1.60 12.64
N LEU A 42 1.39 1.70 13.62
CA LEU A 42 1.42 2.74 14.65
C LEU A 42 2.66 2.58 15.54
N ASN A 43 2.98 1.35 15.94
CA ASN A 43 4.14 1.06 16.77
C ASN A 43 5.46 1.31 16.02
N LYS A 44 5.58 0.83 14.78
CA LYS A 44 6.75 1.05 13.92
C LYS A 44 7.05 2.53 13.74
N ASN A 45 6.01 3.36 13.62
CA ASN A 45 6.12 4.79 13.39
C ASN A 45 5.93 5.65 14.65
N LYS A 46 5.89 5.04 15.85
CA LYS A 46 5.56 5.72 17.11
C LYS A 46 6.40 6.98 17.35
N LYS A 47 7.70 6.95 17.06
CA LYS A 47 8.59 8.12 17.23
C LYS A 47 8.18 9.32 16.36
N ILE A 48 7.71 9.06 15.14
CA ILE A 48 7.32 10.10 14.17
C ILE A 48 5.89 10.57 14.44
N LEU A 49 5.00 9.64 14.82
CA LEU A 49 3.57 9.89 14.98
C LEU A 49 3.19 10.41 16.38
N SER A 50 4.01 10.15 17.41
CA SER A 50 3.75 10.56 18.79
C SER A 50 3.44 12.05 18.85
N ARG A 51 2.27 12.39 19.40
CA ARG A 51 1.68 13.76 19.51
C ARG A 51 1.27 14.43 18.19
N LYS A 52 1.54 13.84 17.03
CA LYS A 52 1.18 14.40 15.71
C LYS A 52 -0.07 13.76 15.11
N LEU A 53 -0.26 12.45 15.27
CA LEU A 53 -1.43 11.75 14.76
C LEU A 53 -2.64 12.01 15.66
N LYS A 54 -3.70 12.60 15.08
CA LYS A 54 -4.91 13.01 15.82
C LYS A 54 -6.18 12.34 15.30
N TYR A 55 -6.21 11.95 14.03
CA TYR A 55 -7.42 11.53 13.33
C TYR A 55 -7.21 10.20 12.62
N ILE A 56 -8.26 9.37 12.63
CA ILE A 56 -8.42 8.19 11.77
C ILE A 56 -9.59 8.47 10.82
N CYS A 57 -9.32 8.53 9.52
CA CYS A 57 -10.34 8.75 8.51
C CYS A 57 -10.77 7.40 7.90
N LEU A 58 -12.04 7.02 8.07
CA LEU A 58 -12.58 5.79 7.50
C LEU A 58 -13.21 6.06 6.13
N VAL A 59 -12.54 5.59 5.07
CA VAL A 59 -12.91 5.83 3.67
C VAL A 59 -13.01 4.52 2.89
N GLY A 60 -13.82 4.51 1.82
CA GLY A 60 -14.09 3.33 1.00
C GLY A 60 -15.38 2.60 1.37
N GLY A 61 -15.77 1.62 0.54
CA GLY A 61 -17.05 0.92 0.69
C GLY A 61 -17.17 0.17 2.01
N PHE A 62 -16.12 -0.54 2.42
CA PHE A 62 -16.13 -1.35 3.64
C PHE A 62 -16.20 -0.52 4.93
N SER A 63 -15.72 0.73 4.90
CA SER A 63 -15.84 1.69 6.00
C SER A 63 -17.29 2.06 6.34
N GLN A 64 -18.27 1.72 5.51
CA GLN A 64 -19.69 1.87 5.85
C GLN A 64 -20.20 0.77 6.79
N SER A 65 -19.46 -0.33 6.98
CA SER A 65 -19.84 -1.41 7.88
C SER A 65 -19.93 -0.91 9.33
N PRO A 66 -21.11 -0.95 9.97
CA PRO A 66 -21.25 -0.54 11.37
C PRO A 66 -20.38 -1.38 12.30
N TYR A 67 -20.21 -2.68 11.98
CA TYR A 67 -19.41 -3.59 12.78
C TYR A 67 -17.91 -3.27 12.71
N LEU A 68 -17.40 -2.92 11.52
CA LEU A 68 -16.03 -2.44 11.36
C LEU A 68 -15.80 -1.14 12.15
N GLN A 69 -16.71 -0.17 12.00
CA GLN A 69 -16.62 1.11 12.72
C GLN A 69 -16.63 0.88 14.23
N TYR A 70 -17.50 0.01 14.74
CA TYR A 70 -17.57 -0.37 16.14
C TYR A 70 -16.24 -0.97 16.63
N LYS A 71 -15.73 -2.02 15.98
CA LYS A 71 -14.47 -2.69 16.38
C LYS A 71 -13.29 -1.73 16.37
N LEU A 72 -13.14 -0.91 15.32
CA LEU A 72 -12.06 0.08 15.24
C LEU A 72 -12.19 1.16 16.32
N LYS A 73 -13.39 1.67 16.57
CA LYS A 73 -13.61 2.67 17.62
C LYS A 73 -13.34 2.11 19.02
N GLN A 74 -13.83 0.91 19.31
CA GLN A 74 -13.54 0.22 20.57
C GLN A 74 -12.04 0.13 20.84
N HIS A 75 -11.23 -0.12 19.82
CA HIS A 75 -9.78 -0.26 19.97
C HIS A 75 -9.03 1.08 20.01
N TYR A 76 -9.47 2.09 19.24
CA TYR A 76 -8.66 3.28 18.95
C TYR A 76 -9.26 4.62 19.41
N GLU A 77 -10.56 4.70 19.73
CA GLU A 77 -11.25 5.98 19.98
C GLU A 77 -10.81 6.67 21.29
N SER A 78 -10.20 5.91 22.20
CA SER A 78 -9.54 6.46 23.40
C SER A 78 -8.35 7.37 23.07
N THR A 79 -7.72 7.16 21.91
CA THR A 79 -6.47 7.85 21.53
C THR A 79 -6.67 8.74 20.30
N TYR A 80 -7.51 8.34 19.36
CA TYR A 80 -7.66 9.02 18.07
C TYR A 80 -9.12 9.38 17.78
N LYS A 81 -9.34 10.51 17.12
CA LYS A 81 -10.67 10.93 16.69
C LYS A 81 -11.02 10.31 15.34
N PHE A 82 -12.20 9.68 15.25
CA PHE A 82 -12.68 9.12 13.99
C PHE A 82 -13.38 10.17 13.13
N VAL A 83 -13.02 10.22 11.85
CA VAL A 83 -13.71 11.00 10.83
C VAL A 83 -14.28 10.03 9.80
N ILE A 84 -15.61 9.99 9.70
CA ILE A 84 -16.33 9.11 8.78
C ILE A 84 -17.14 10.01 7.85
N PRO A 85 -16.76 10.13 6.57
CA PRO A 85 -17.51 10.94 5.62
C PRO A 85 -18.95 10.45 5.48
N LYS A 86 -19.87 11.33 5.08
CA LYS A 86 -21.27 10.96 4.78
C LYS A 86 -21.37 9.88 3.70
N ARG A 87 -20.44 9.89 2.74
CA ARG A 87 -20.33 8.89 1.66
C ARG A 87 -18.92 8.33 1.61
N PRO A 88 -18.54 7.40 2.50
CA PRO A 88 -17.17 6.87 2.55
C PRO A 88 -16.71 6.29 1.21
N LEU A 89 -17.62 5.64 0.47
CA LEU A 89 -17.37 5.09 -0.87
C LEU A 89 -16.90 6.15 -1.89
N LEU A 90 -17.40 7.38 -1.82
CA LEU A 90 -17.09 8.45 -2.79
C LEU A 90 -16.00 9.41 -2.31
N SER A 91 -15.68 9.40 -1.01
CA SER A 91 -14.81 10.38 -0.37
C SER A 91 -13.45 10.59 -1.05
N VAL A 92 -12.83 9.52 -1.57
CA VAL A 92 -11.54 9.59 -2.26
C VAL A 92 -11.67 10.33 -3.60
N ILE A 93 -12.69 10.02 -4.40
CA ILE A 93 -12.93 10.63 -5.71
C ILE A 93 -13.37 12.09 -5.54
N GLU A 94 -14.23 12.37 -4.58
CA GLU A 94 -14.66 13.72 -4.24
C GLU A 94 -13.47 14.59 -3.82
N GLY A 95 -12.59 14.06 -2.96
CA GLY A 95 -11.36 14.74 -2.55
C GLY A 95 -10.43 14.98 -3.74
N ALA A 96 -10.21 13.96 -4.58
CA ALA A 96 -9.36 14.08 -5.76
C ALA A 96 -9.87 15.15 -6.74
N SER A 97 -11.18 15.20 -6.99
CA SER A 97 -11.81 16.20 -7.85
C SER A 97 -11.63 17.63 -7.31
N GLN A 98 -11.78 17.83 -6.00
CA GLN A 98 -11.56 19.13 -5.38
C GLN A 98 -10.09 19.57 -5.45
N LEU A 99 -9.16 18.65 -5.17
CA LEU A 99 -7.72 18.93 -5.19
C LEU A 99 -7.19 19.17 -6.60
N ALA A 100 -7.75 18.52 -7.61
CA ALA A 100 -7.37 18.72 -9.02
C ALA A 100 -7.59 20.15 -9.51
N ARG A 101 -8.47 20.92 -8.84
CA ARG A 101 -8.73 22.33 -9.16
C ARG A 101 -7.67 23.28 -8.60
N ILE A 102 -6.79 22.79 -7.73
CA ILE A 102 -5.73 23.59 -7.11
C ILE A 102 -4.44 23.36 -7.91
N PRO A 103 -3.95 24.37 -8.65
CA PRO A 103 -2.71 24.23 -9.41
C PRO A 103 -1.55 23.86 -8.49
N SER A 104 -0.68 22.97 -8.95
CA SER A 104 0.54 22.57 -8.23
C SER A 104 0.31 22.00 -6.82
N PHE A 105 -0.88 21.47 -6.54
CA PHE A 105 -1.18 20.86 -5.24
C PHE A 105 -0.26 19.67 -4.91
N ILE A 106 0.04 18.85 -5.92
CA ILE A 106 1.01 17.76 -5.79
C ILE A 106 2.37 18.28 -6.26
N THR A 107 3.31 18.42 -5.34
CA THR A 107 4.68 18.90 -5.64
C THR A 107 5.65 17.75 -5.87
N SER A 108 5.41 16.60 -5.25
CA SER A 108 6.25 15.41 -5.34
C SER A 108 5.51 14.13 -5.00
N ARG A 109 6.15 12.98 -5.26
CA ARG A 109 5.66 11.64 -4.90
C ARG A 109 6.81 10.77 -4.42
N ILE A 110 6.56 9.96 -3.40
CA ILE A 110 7.48 8.90 -2.99
C ILE A 110 7.20 7.66 -3.84
N VAL A 111 8.18 7.17 -4.58
CA VAL A 111 7.99 6.03 -5.50
C VAL A 111 7.97 4.70 -4.74
N LYS A 112 7.00 3.83 -5.09
CA LYS A 112 6.81 2.53 -4.43
C LYS A 112 7.84 1.48 -4.87
N TYR A 113 8.41 1.65 -6.06
CA TYR A 113 9.33 0.72 -6.69
C TYR A 113 10.54 1.47 -7.21
N THR A 114 11.66 0.75 -7.36
CA THR A 114 12.81 1.25 -8.10
C THR A 114 12.48 1.19 -9.59
N TYR A 115 12.60 2.32 -10.29
CA TYR A 115 12.41 2.38 -11.74
C TYR A 115 13.76 2.56 -12.43
N GLY A 116 13.90 1.92 -13.58
CA GLY A 116 15.15 1.86 -14.32
C GLY A 116 14.95 1.07 -15.61
N THR A 117 16.05 0.88 -16.33
CA THR A 117 16.05 0.10 -17.57
C THR A 117 17.20 -0.89 -17.63
N THR A 118 17.00 -1.97 -18.36
CA THR A 118 18.06 -2.92 -18.69
C THR A 118 19.09 -2.26 -19.59
N CYS A 119 20.37 -2.49 -19.31
CA CYS A 119 21.46 -1.90 -20.06
C CYS A 119 22.71 -2.78 -20.01
N SER A 120 23.72 -2.41 -20.79
CA SER A 120 25.05 -2.99 -20.69
C SER A 120 26.05 -1.96 -20.18
N TRP A 121 26.85 -2.33 -19.18
CA TRP A 121 27.84 -1.45 -18.57
C TRP A 121 29.27 -1.82 -19.00
N PRO A 122 30.18 -0.84 -19.18
CA PRO A 122 31.59 -1.14 -19.39
C PRO A 122 32.13 -2.02 -18.25
N ILE A 123 33.02 -2.96 -18.56
CA ILE A 123 33.52 -3.95 -17.59
C ILE A 123 34.13 -3.29 -16.34
N GLU A 124 34.85 -2.18 -16.51
CA GLU A 124 35.46 -1.43 -15.41
C GLU A 124 34.42 -0.84 -14.47
N TYR A 125 33.36 -0.26 -15.04
CA TYR A 125 32.25 0.30 -14.27
C TYR A 125 31.49 -0.81 -13.53
N ALA A 126 31.18 -1.92 -14.19
CA ALA A 126 30.49 -3.06 -13.57
C ALA A 126 31.28 -3.66 -12.39
N ARG A 127 32.61 -3.76 -12.51
CA ARG A 127 33.48 -4.24 -11.42
C ARG A 127 33.56 -3.28 -10.23
N SER A 128 33.40 -1.98 -10.46
CA SER A 128 33.41 -0.97 -9.39
C SER A 128 32.09 -0.90 -8.60
N TYR A 129 31.01 -1.45 -9.15
CA TYR A 129 29.68 -1.34 -8.55
C TYR A 129 29.40 -2.49 -7.56
N LEU A 130 29.38 -2.17 -6.27
CA LEU A 130 29.24 -3.14 -5.16
C LEU A 130 28.00 -4.06 -5.22
N LYS A 131 26.96 -3.69 -5.99
CA LYS A 131 25.71 -4.48 -6.09
C LYS A 131 25.73 -5.50 -7.23
N ILE A 132 26.78 -5.56 -8.05
CA ILE A 132 26.93 -6.58 -9.10
C ILE A 132 27.88 -7.66 -8.59
N SER A 133 27.43 -8.93 -8.61
CA SER A 133 28.25 -10.06 -8.20
C SER A 133 29.32 -10.39 -9.26
N LYS A 134 30.43 -10.97 -8.83
CA LYS A 134 31.48 -11.47 -9.75
C LYS A 134 30.93 -12.54 -10.69
N ASP A 135 30.04 -13.39 -10.21
CA ASP A 135 29.41 -14.44 -11.01
C ASP A 135 28.57 -13.85 -12.15
N HIS A 136 27.76 -12.83 -11.86
CA HIS A 136 26.97 -12.12 -12.89
C HIS A 136 27.89 -11.49 -13.94
N ILE A 137 29.00 -10.86 -13.50
CA ILE A 137 29.99 -10.27 -14.41
C ILE A 137 30.55 -11.34 -15.35
N ASN A 138 30.96 -12.49 -14.83
CA ASN A 138 31.57 -13.53 -15.63
C ASN A 138 30.58 -14.17 -16.61
N GLU A 139 29.32 -14.37 -16.19
CA GLU A 139 28.26 -14.97 -17.00
C GLU A 139 27.80 -14.03 -18.14
N HIS A 140 27.71 -12.73 -17.87
CA HIS A 140 27.11 -11.76 -18.80
C HIS A 140 28.14 -10.87 -19.51
N LYS A 141 29.43 -11.18 -19.39
CA LYS A 141 30.50 -10.44 -20.08
C LYS A 141 30.49 -10.74 -21.58
N TYR A 142 30.63 -9.71 -22.40
CA TYR A 142 30.80 -9.83 -23.84
C TYR A 142 31.68 -8.70 -24.41
N ILE A 143 32.22 -8.91 -25.61
CA ILE A 143 32.90 -7.85 -26.37
C ILE A 143 31.89 -7.24 -27.33
N ARG A 144 31.72 -5.93 -27.29
CA ARG A 144 30.80 -5.21 -28.16
C ARG A 144 31.46 -4.96 -29.51
N ASP A 145 30.78 -5.28 -30.60
CA ASP A 145 31.36 -5.22 -31.95
C ASP A 145 31.72 -3.80 -32.42
N ILE A 146 31.00 -2.79 -31.94
CA ILE A 146 31.14 -1.40 -32.38
C ILE A 146 32.46 -0.77 -31.92
N ASP A 147 32.82 -0.96 -30.65
CA ASP A 147 34.00 -0.34 -30.03
C ASP A 147 35.09 -1.34 -29.63
N ARG A 148 34.83 -2.65 -29.83
CA ARG A 148 35.71 -3.76 -29.44
C ARG A 148 36.09 -3.75 -27.95
N LYS A 149 35.25 -3.15 -27.10
CA LYS A 149 35.45 -3.12 -25.64
C LYS A 149 34.60 -4.15 -24.92
N GLU A 150 35.03 -4.50 -23.71
CA GLU A 150 34.31 -5.43 -22.84
C GLU A 150 33.18 -4.74 -22.08
N TYR A 151 32.02 -5.38 -22.09
CA TYR A 151 30.82 -4.95 -21.39
C TYR A 151 30.21 -6.11 -20.62
N VAL A 152 29.36 -5.78 -19.64
CA VAL A 152 28.51 -6.72 -18.91
C VAL A 152 27.06 -6.42 -19.26
N GLY A 153 26.36 -7.42 -19.79
CA GLY A 153 24.93 -7.37 -20.10
C GLY A 153 24.03 -7.56 -18.88
N ASN A 154 22.72 -7.45 -19.10
CA ASN A 154 21.70 -7.65 -18.05
C ASN A 154 21.94 -6.82 -16.78
N CYS A 155 22.54 -5.63 -16.91
CA CYS A 155 22.64 -4.67 -15.83
C CYS A 155 21.36 -3.84 -15.74
N PHE A 156 21.06 -3.31 -14.55
CA PHE A 156 19.90 -2.46 -14.33
C PHE A 156 20.33 -1.04 -13.98
N ARG A 157 20.13 -0.10 -14.91
CA ARG A 157 20.37 1.32 -14.68
C ARG A 157 19.16 1.92 -13.98
N VAL A 158 19.36 2.27 -12.72
CA VAL A 158 18.34 2.91 -11.89
C VAL A 158 18.18 4.38 -12.28
N PHE A 159 16.93 4.82 -12.45
CA PHE A 159 16.56 6.23 -12.60
C PHE A 159 16.10 6.83 -11.27
N VAL A 160 15.33 6.06 -10.50
CA VAL A 160 14.84 6.43 -9.16
C VAL A 160 14.75 5.17 -8.30
N GLN A 161 15.17 5.27 -7.05
CA GLN A 161 15.10 4.17 -6.07
C GLN A 161 13.76 4.14 -5.35
N LYS A 162 13.34 2.94 -4.96
CA LYS A 162 12.21 2.77 -4.04
C LYS A 162 12.37 3.69 -2.82
N ASP A 163 11.26 4.28 -2.39
CA ASP A 163 11.15 5.22 -1.27
C ASP A 163 11.83 6.58 -1.50
N GLU A 164 12.29 6.87 -2.72
CA GLU A 164 12.82 8.17 -3.13
C GLU A 164 11.70 9.14 -3.54
N GLU A 165 11.91 10.43 -3.27
CA GLU A 165 10.99 11.52 -3.64
C GLU A 165 11.28 12.02 -5.06
N VAL A 166 10.26 12.03 -5.92
CA VAL A 166 10.33 12.56 -7.28
C VAL A 166 9.43 13.79 -7.38
N LYS A 167 10.00 14.91 -7.84
CA LYS A 167 9.25 16.15 -8.06
C LYS A 167 8.44 16.09 -9.34
N VAL A 168 7.30 16.76 -9.37
CA VAL A 168 6.49 16.87 -10.60
C VAL A 168 7.25 17.66 -11.67
N GLY A 169 7.36 17.10 -12.87
CA GLY A 169 8.04 17.72 -14.02
C GLY A 169 9.50 17.31 -14.22
N GLN A 170 9.99 16.31 -13.48
CA GLN A 170 11.33 15.73 -13.61
C GLN A 170 11.33 14.45 -14.45
#